data_AF-A0A3M1CC33-F1
#
_entry.id   AF-A0A3M1CC33-F1
#
_cell.length_a   1.000
_cell.length_b   1.000
_cell.length_c   1.000
_cell.angle_alpha   90.00
_cell.angle_beta   90.00
_cell.angle_gamma   90.00
#
_symmetry.space_group_name_H-M   'P 1'
#
loop_
_entity.id
_entity.type
_entity.pdbx_description
1 polymer ?
#
loop_
_entity_poly.entity_id
_entity_poly.type
_entity_poly.pdbx_seq_one_letter_code
_entity_poly.pdbx_strand_id
1 'polypeptide(L)'
;MIVYGSSNGPQTNRQTGVTTYTDPNEVTAKPPCDVNNNCKVQLLASSTGTAAAFGFSVVGMPSLEGGSSEDELLISDPQFNSNDGEVYFYKGASTGIPSTKTQTLVPIPNTHTNYTGPHQFGYNMASVGDLNNDGINDVAITAPAKNGSDPGFLYIFYGGPIGGNSAQLGIYGVANYSATEDWKRDNGNGGLEDILLNWQHRDASDPHPQIIRPSGILNSDYFGYGVSAAGDFNNDGYNDVLVNVAAGDFNISGNLTETGFAIMYFGGPNGLQSDSTINIAPDCYGSGSSAICKPYQIYLPDRENYEHLYVSPFASGDFNGDGLPDIILGGRGRSHPSGQAYSTGVLYVIY
;
A
#
# COMPACT_ATOMS: atom_id res chain seq x y z
N MET A 1 19.21 -5.62 23.46
CA MET A 1 17.99 -5.08 24.11
C MET A 1 16.84 -5.29 23.14
N ILE A 2 15.99 -6.25 23.47
CA ILE A 2 14.81 -6.59 22.68
C ILE A 2 13.63 -5.95 23.39
N VAL A 3 12.84 -5.13 22.70
CA VAL A 3 11.63 -4.52 23.24
C VAL A 3 10.45 -5.19 22.54
N TYR A 4 9.48 -5.69 23.30
CA TYR A 4 8.26 -6.27 22.75
C TYR A 4 7.03 -5.80 23.53
N GLY A 5 5.87 -5.77 22.86
CA GLY A 5 4.59 -5.38 23.46
C GLY A 5 4.01 -6.48 24.36
N SER A 6 3.28 -6.08 25.40
CA SER A 6 2.48 -7.00 26.23
C SER A 6 1.28 -6.26 26.82
N SER A 7 0.35 -7.00 27.42
CA SER A 7 -0.77 -6.41 28.19
C SER A 7 -0.32 -5.54 29.37
N ASN A 8 0.94 -5.67 29.80
CA ASN A 8 1.56 -4.85 30.86
C ASN A 8 2.45 -3.72 30.29
N GLY A 9 2.33 -3.40 28.99
CA GLY A 9 3.17 -2.42 28.29
C GLY A 9 4.44 -3.01 27.67
N PRO A 10 5.33 -2.17 27.11
CA PRO A 10 6.60 -2.61 26.52
C PRO A 10 7.49 -3.29 27.56
N GLN A 11 8.01 -4.46 27.22
CA GLN A 11 8.86 -5.26 28.10
C GLN A 11 10.19 -5.56 27.41
N THR A 12 11.23 -5.77 28.22
CA THR A 12 12.58 -6.11 27.72
C THR A 12 12.99 -7.55 28.00
N ASN A 13 12.16 -8.33 28.72
CA ASN A 13 12.31 -9.77 28.99
C ASN A 13 10.99 -10.35 29.57
N ARG A 14 10.45 -11.45 29.00
CA ARG A 14 9.12 -12.00 29.35
C ARG A 14 9.06 -12.68 30.70
N GLN A 15 10.21 -13.04 31.27
CA GLN A 15 10.26 -13.80 32.51
C GLN A 15 10.58 -12.98 33.77
N THR A 16 11.36 -11.89 33.68
CA THR A 16 11.93 -11.29 34.91
C THR A 16 11.88 -9.76 35.00
N GLY A 17 11.61 -9.02 33.92
CA GLY A 17 11.72 -7.55 33.94
C GLY A 17 13.12 -7.02 34.30
N VAL A 18 14.16 -7.87 34.32
CA VAL A 18 15.53 -7.53 34.72
C VAL A 18 16.51 -8.03 33.67
N THR A 19 17.51 -7.20 33.42
CA THR A 19 18.49 -7.35 32.35
C THR A 19 19.71 -8.17 32.78
N THR A 20 20.19 -9.06 31.90
CA THR A 20 21.58 -9.53 31.90
C THR A 20 22.09 -9.61 30.45
N TYR A 21 23.01 -8.72 30.10
CA TYR A 21 23.57 -8.53 28.76
C TYR A 21 24.82 -9.40 28.55
N THR A 22 24.71 -10.62 28.01
CA THR A 22 25.89 -11.37 27.57
C THR A 22 25.68 -12.37 26.43
N ASP A 23 24.46 -12.62 25.92
CA ASP A 23 24.25 -13.71 24.95
C ASP A 23 24.25 -13.25 23.48
N PRO A 24 25.28 -13.55 22.67
CA PRO A 24 25.29 -13.28 21.23
C PRO A 24 24.24 -14.08 20.43
N ASN A 25 23.50 -15.01 21.05
CA ASN A 25 22.41 -15.76 20.41
C ASN A 25 21.01 -15.10 20.56
N GLU A 26 20.92 -13.82 20.94
CA GLU A 26 19.64 -13.09 21.08
C GLU A 26 18.95 -12.77 19.75
N VAL A 27 19.64 -12.90 18.62
CA VAL A 27 19.08 -12.69 17.29
C VAL A 27 19.15 -14.01 16.52
N THR A 28 17.99 -14.55 16.13
CA THR A 28 17.94 -15.81 15.37
C THR A 28 17.04 -15.67 14.14
N ALA A 29 17.48 -16.20 13.00
CA ALA A 29 16.67 -16.35 11.78
C ALA A 29 15.68 -17.54 11.86
N LYS A 30 15.08 -17.75 13.04
CA LYS A 30 14.11 -18.81 13.36
C LYS A 30 12.86 -18.16 13.98
N PRO A 31 11.72 -18.88 14.09
CA PRO A 31 10.57 -18.38 14.84
C PRO A 31 11.04 -17.86 16.21
N PRO A 32 10.87 -16.55 16.51
CA PRO A 32 11.49 -15.92 17.65
C PRO A 32 11.00 -16.46 18.98
N CYS A 33 9.79 -17.03 19.04
CA CYS A 33 9.20 -17.52 20.27
C CYS A 33 9.18 -19.06 20.33
N ASP A 34 9.57 -19.61 21.48
CA ASP A 34 9.35 -21.03 21.77
C ASP A 34 7.91 -21.30 22.27
N VAL A 35 7.58 -22.58 22.48
CA VAL A 35 6.27 -23.03 23.00
C VAL A 35 5.95 -22.51 24.40
N ASN A 36 6.96 -22.01 25.13
CA ASN A 36 6.81 -21.41 26.45
C ASN A 36 6.76 -19.88 26.37
N ASN A 37 6.56 -19.33 25.16
CA ASN A 37 6.42 -17.90 24.92
C ASN A 37 7.72 -17.09 25.18
N ASN A 38 8.89 -17.71 25.22
CA ASN A 38 10.15 -17.00 25.33
C ASN A 38 10.56 -16.47 23.96
N CYS A 39 10.36 -15.18 23.73
CA CYS A 39 10.56 -14.53 22.43
C CYS A 39 11.92 -13.81 22.33
N LYS A 40 12.52 -13.86 21.13
CA LYS A 40 13.74 -13.13 20.74
C LYS A 40 13.46 -12.10 19.65
N VAL A 41 14.44 -11.25 19.31
CA VAL A 41 14.36 -10.45 18.08
C VAL A 41 14.49 -11.42 16.92
N GLN A 42 13.50 -11.36 16.03
CA GLN A 42 13.58 -12.05 14.77
C GLN A 42 14.36 -11.23 13.76
N LEU A 43 15.34 -11.88 13.12
CA LEU A 43 15.96 -11.34 11.92
C LEU A 43 15.30 -11.98 10.70
N LEU A 44 14.72 -11.15 9.84
CA LEU A 44 14.35 -11.53 8.48
C LEU A 44 15.36 -10.90 7.53
N ALA A 45 15.91 -11.73 6.64
CA ALA A 45 16.83 -11.30 5.61
C ALA A 45 16.42 -11.98 4.30
N SER A 46 16.75 -11.34 3.18
CA SER A 46 16.48 -11.95 1.88
C SER A 46 17.17 -13.30 1.77
N SER A 47 16.43 -14.30 1.29
CA SER A 47 16.97 -15.61 0.93
C SER A 47 17.55 -15.64 -0.50
N THR A 48 17.37 -14.58 -1.28
CA THR A 48 17.84 -14.47 -2.66
C THR A 48 19.11 -13.61 -2.69
N GLY A 49 20.22 -14.14 -3.20
CA GLY A 49 21.49 -13.40 -3.31
C GLY A 49 21.47 -12.24 -4.33
N THR A 50 20.29 -11.90 -4.84
CA THR A 50 20.03 -10.87 -5.86
C THR A 50 19.09 -9.77 -5.36
N ALA A 51 18.64 -9.86 -4.10
CA ALA A 51 17.87 -8.81 -3.47
C ALA A 51 18.71 -7.53 -3.30
N ALA A 52 18.24 -6.41 -3.84
CA ALA A 52 18.99 -5.17 -3.89
C ALA A 52 18.45 -4.12 -2.90
N ALA A 53 17.18 -4.23 -2.50
CA ALA A 53 16.53 -3.33 -1.56
C ALA A 53 15.49 -4.06 -0.68
N PHE A 54 15.76 -5.30 -0.25
CA PHE A 54 14.87 -6.02 0.68
C PHE A 54 14.58 -5.20 1.94
N GLY A 55 13.29 -5.02 2.25
CA GLY A 55 12.85 -4.20 3.38
C GLY A 55 12.77 -2.71 3.09
N PHE A 56 12.69 -2.31 1.82
CA PHE A 56 12.53 -0.90 1.43
C PHE A 56 11.23 -0.29 1.97
N SER A 57 10.13 -1.03 1.83
CA SER A 57 8.84 -0.73 2.45
C SER A 57 8.33 -1.99 3.15
N VAL A 58 7.66 -1.81 4.28
CA VAL A 58 7.16 -2.89 5.13
C VAL A 58 5.77 -2.52 5.64
N VAL A 59 4.83 -3.45 5.54
CA VAL A 59 3.45 -3.28 6.00
C VAL A 59 3.04 -4.48 6.83
N GLY A 60 2.50 -4.22 8.03
CA GLY A 60 1.72 -5.21 8.76
C GLY A 60 0.26 -5.12 8.31
N MET A 61 -0.39 -6.26 8.11
CA MET A 61 -1.80 -6.35 7.74
C MET A 61 -2.56 -7.11 8.83
N PRO A 62 -3.79 -6.69 9.20
CA PRO A 62 -4.60 -7.50 10.10
C PRO A 62 -4.92 -8.85 9.47
N SER A 63 -4.99 -9.87 10.32
CA SER A 63 -5.14 -11.27 9.89
C SER A 63 -6.18 -11.43 8.78
N LEU A 64 -5.78 -12.04 7.66
CA LEU A 64 -6.64 -12.47 6.58
C LEU A 64 -7.43 -13.71 6.98
N GLU A 65 -7.04 -14.42 8.04
CA GLU A 65 -7.71 -15.63 8.51
C GLU A 65 -8.76 -15.32 9.60
N GLY A 66 -10.04 -15.55 9.28
CA GLY A 66 -11.14 -15.36 10.23
C GLY A 66 -10.92 -16.12 11.54
N GLY A 67 -10.76 -15.39 12.64
CA GLY A 67 -10.57 -15.93 13.99
C GLY A 67 -9.12 -16.15 14.42
N SER A 68 -8.14 -15.90 13.53
CA SER A 68 -6.74 -15.75 13.91
C SER A 68 -6.49 -14.32 14.41
N SER A 69 -5.57 -14.18 15.36
CA SER A 69 -5.09 -12.88 15.85
C SER A 69 -3.69 -12.55 15.34
N GLU A 70 -3.20 -13.37 14.40
CA GLU A 70 -1.85 -13.27 13.86
C GLU A 70 -1.87 -12.47 12.57
N ASP A 71 -1.46 -11.21 12.68
CA ASP A 71 -1.27 -10.28 11.57
C ASP A 71 -0.21 -10.77 10.58
N GLU A 72 -0.38 -10.41 9.31
CA GLU A 72 0.56 -10.71 8.24
C GLU A 72 1.60 -9.62 8.03
N LEU A 73 2.63 -9.96 7.28
CA LEU A 73 3.74 -9.08 6.97
C LEU A 73 4.04 -9.11 5.47
N LEU A 74 4.08 -7.92 4.85
CA LEU A 74 4.61 -7.72 3.51
C LEU A 74 5.92 -6.95 3.58
N ILE A 75 6.90 -7.41 2.79
CA ILE A 75 8.23 -6.82 2.70
C ILE A 75 8.56 -6.62 1.22
N SER A 76 8.88 -5.40 0.81
CA SER A 76 9.23 -5.12 -0.59
C SER A 76 10.73 -5.21 -0.88
N ASP A 77 11.04 -5.48 -2.14
CA ASP A 77 12.35 -5.30 -2.76
C ASP A 77 12.20 -4.66 -4.15
N PRO A 78 11.99 -3.33 -4.21
CA PRO A 78 11.71 -2.61 -5.46
C PRO A 78 12.88 -2.54 -6.44
N GLN A 79 14.07 -2.99 -6.03
CA GLN A 79 15.26 -3.01 -6.88
C GLN A 79 15.57 -4.40 -7.43
N PHE A 80 14.80 -5.42 -7.02
CA PHE A 80 14.92 -6.78 -7.54
C PHE A 80 14.81 -6.82 -9.07
N ASN A 81 15.53 -7.75 -9.70
CA ASN A 81 15.56 -8.00 -11.14
C ASN A 81 15.63 -6.70 -11.98
N SER A 82 16.71 -5.92 -11.80
CA SER A 82 16.90 -4.67 -12.54
C SER A 82 15.82 -3.62 -12.31
N ASN A 83 15.25 -3.56 -11.10
CA ASN A 83 14.19 -2.63 -10.67
C ASN A 83 12.78 -2.96 -11.17
N ASP A 84 12.54 -4.20 -11.61
CA ASP A 84 11.16 -4.67 -11.81
C ASP A 84 10.43 -4.78 -10.47
N GLY A 85 11.14 -5.14 -9.41
CA GLY A 85 10.61 -5.18 -8.05
C GLY A 85 9.80 -6.43 -7.71
N GLU A 86 9.83 -6.81 -6.44
CA GLU A 86 9.02 -7.90 -5.87
C GLU A 86 8.52 -7.53 -4.47
N VAL A 87 7.43 -8.19 -4.03
CA VAL A 87 6.95 -8.10 -2.65
C VAL A 87 6.77 -9.50 -2.07
N TYR A 88 7.26 -9.71 -0.87
CA TYR A 88 7.21 -10.99 -0.16
C TYR A 88 6.14 -10.94 0.92
N PHE A 89 5.18 -11.85 0.84
CA PHE A 89 4.11 -12.01 1.83
C PHE A 89 4.45 -13.14 2.80
N TYR A 90 4.34 -12.85 4.10
CA TYR A 90 4.54 -13.79 5.18
C TYR A 90 3.31 -13.81 6.08
N LYS A 91 2.76 -15.00 6.30
CA LYS A 91 1.75 -15.19 7.35
C LYS A 91 2.36 -15.06 8.73
N GLY A 92 1.69 -14.35 9.62
CA GLY A 92 2.02 -14.39 11.05
C GLY A 92 1.82 -15.78 11.64
N ALA A 93 2.48 -16.02 12.76
CA ALA A 93 2.21 -17.18 13.61
C ALA A 93 2.44 -16.81 15.07
N SER A 94 1.85 -17.59 15.98
CA SER A 94 2.07 -17.46 17.44
C SER A 94 3.54 -17.56 17.86
N THR A 95 4.39 -18.12 17.00
CA THR A 95 5.85 -18.22 17.22
C THR A 95 6.65 -17.10 16.54
N GLY A 96 5.99 -16.11 15.94
CA GLY A 96 6.53 -15.03 15.12
C GLY A 96 6.42 -15.32 13.61
N ILE A 97 7.19 -14.61 12.78
CA ILE A 97 7.09 -14.77 11.33
C ILE A 97 7.81 -16.08 10.91
N PRO A 98 7.24 -16.95 10.07
CA PRO A 98 7.97 -18.08 9.52
C PRO A 98 9.15 -17.64 8.63
N SER A 99 10.26 -18.38 8.64
CA SER A 99 11.41 -18.08 7.76
C SER A 99 11.11 -18.31 6.28
N THR A 100 10.06 -19.07 5.97
CA THR A 100 9.56 -19.30 4.62
C THR A 100 8.46 -18.30 4.31
N LYS A 101 8.66 -17.50 3.25
CA LYS A 101 7.59 -16.67 2.69
C LYS A 101 6.41 -17.53 2.25
N THR A 102 5.21 -16.97 2.40
CA THR A 102 3.96 -17.60 2.02
C THR A 102 3.67 -17.41 0.54
N GLN A 103 3.91 -16.20 0.01
CA GLN A 103 3.76 -15.86 -1.41
C GLN A 103 4.80 -14.82 -1.84
N THR A 104 5.03 -14.71 -3.16
CA THR A 104 5.71 -13.58 -3.78
C THR A 104 4.74 -12.90 -4.74
N LEU A 105 4.57 -11.58 -4.61
CA LEU A 105 3.83 -10.74 -5.54
C LEU A 105 4.83 -10.12 -6.51
N VAL A 106 4.47 -10.13 -7.79
CA VAL A 106 5.28 -9.58 -8.89
C VAL A 106 4.40 -8.69 -9.76
N PRO A 107 4.94 -7.61 -10.35
CA PRO A 107 4.20 -6.82 -11.32
C PRO A 107 4.00 -7.60 -12.62
N ILE A 108 3.03 -7.17 -13.46
CA ILE A 108 2.91 -7.70 -14.83
C ILE A 108 4.22 -7.42 -15.60
N PRO A 109 4.77 -8.39 -16.34
CA PRO A 109 5.90 -8.16 -17.21
C PRO A 109 5.69 -6.96 -18.14
N ASN A 110 6.72 -6.12 -18.25
CA ASN A 110 6.79 -4.88 -19.05
C ASN A 110 6.50 -5.02 -20.56
N THR A 111 6.11 -6.20 -21.03
CA THR A 111 5.93 -6.56 -22.44
C THR A 111 4.66 -6.00 -23.07
N HIS A 112 3.77 -5.40 -22.27
CA HIS A 112 2.43 -5.02 -22.72
C HIS A 112 2.05 -3.56 -22.47
N THR A 113 2.96 -2.75 -21.94
CA THR A 113 2.78 -1.29 -21.84
C THR A 113 3.59 -0.58 -22.91
N ASN A 114 3.07 0.49 -23.51
CA ASN A 114 3.85 1.40 -24.37
C ASN A 114 4.95 2.17 -23.59
N TYR A 115 5.13 1.84 -22.31
CA TYR A 115 6.05 2.47 -21.40
C TYR A 115 7.33 1.68 -21.33
N THR A 116 8.45 2.39 -21.43
CA THR A 116 9.78 1.81 -21.50
C THR A 116 10.47 1.96 -20.17
N GLY A 117 10.94 0.85 -19.61
CA GLY A 117 11.82 0.84 -18.44
C GLY A 117 11.22 0.13 -17.23
N PRO A 118 12.06 -0.14 -16.23
CA PRO A 118 11.63 -0.81 -15.01
C PRO A 118 10.83 0.13 -14.10
N HIS A 119 9.78 -0.40 -13.48
CA HIS A 119 8.96 0.30 -12.50
C HIS A 119 9.21 -0.35 -11.14
N GLN A 120 9.52 0.45 -10.13
CA GLN A 120 10.00 -0.02 -8.84
C GLN A 120 8.87 -0.63 -8.01
N PHE A 121 8.29 -1.76 -8.43
CA PHE A 121 7.16 -2.39 -7.76
C PHE A 121 7.49 -2.69 -6.29
N GLY A 122 6.63 -2.24 -5.38
CA GLY A 122 6.89 -2.28 -3.95
C GLY A 122 7.64 -1.06 -3.41
N TYR A 123 7.64 0.07 -4.13
CA TYR A 123 8.27 1.30 -3.66
C TYR A 123 7.60 1.81 -2.37
N ASN A 124 6.27 1.86 -2.34
CA ASN A 124 5.48 2.01 -1.12
C ASN A 124 4.31 1.03 -1.11
N MET A 125 3.84 0.71 0.10
CA MET A 125 2.72 -0.20 0.32
C MET A 125 1.84 0.32 1.45
N ALA A 126 0.56 -0.03 1.42
CA ALA A 126 -0.40 0.23 2.50
C ALA A 126 -1.38 -0.94 2.66
N SER A 127 -1.69 -1.30 3.91
CA SER A 127 -2.82 -2.19 4.23
C SER A 127 -4.08 -1.33 4.20
N VAL A 128 -4.83 -1.41 3.10
CA VAL A 128 -5.86 -0.41 2.78
C VAL A 128 -7.23 -0.73 3.37
N GLY A 129 -7.35 -1.82 4.12
CA GLY A 129 -8.63 -2.33 4.58
C GLY A 129 -9.33 -3.10 3.47
N ASP A 130 -10.64 -3.25 3.57
CA ASP A 130 -11.45 -4.06 2.66
C ASP A 130 -12.09 -3.17 1.59
N LEU A 131 -11.51 -3.18 0.38
CA LEU A 131 -11.90 -2.30 -0.72
C LEU A 131 -13.10 -2.83 -1.51
N ASN A 132 -13.40 -4.12 -1.41
CA ASN A 132 -14.49 -4.80 -2.12
C ASN A 132 -15.60 -5.32 -1.19
N ASN A 133 -15.48 -5.10 0.12
CA ASN A 133 -16.41 -5.50 1.18
C ASN A 133 -16.65 -7.02 1.24
N ASP A 134 -15.59 -7.81 1.05
CA ASP A 134 -15.63 -9.27 1.17
C ASP A 134 -15.27 -9.81 2.58
N GLY A 135 -14.91 -8.90 3.48
CA GLY A 135 -14.51 -9.13 4.86
C GLY A 135 -13.03 -9.40 5.05
N ILE A 136 -12.21 -9.29 3.99
CA ILE A 136 -10.78 -9.57 4.01
C ILE A 136 -10.01 -8.31 3.62
N ASN A 137 -8.90 -8.03 4.31
CA ASN A 137 -8.10 -6.84 4.03
C ASN A 137 -7.30 -6.97 2.73
N ASP A 138 -7.22 -5.86 2.02
CA ASP A 138 -6.50 -5.69 0.77
C ASP A 138 -5.20 -4.89 0.95
N VAL A 139 -4.37 -4.91 -0.08
CA VAL A 139 -3.10 -4.18 -0.12
C VAL A 139 -2.96 -3.35 -1.39
N ALA A 140 -2.54 -2.10 -1.19
CA ALA A 140 -2.14 -1.21 -2.26
C ALA A 140 -0.61 -1.16 -2.35
N ILE A 141 -0.06 -1.26 -3.56
CA ILE A 141 1.37 -1.30 -3.84
C ILE A 141 1.69 -0.33 -4.98
N THR A 142 2.63 0.58 -4.78
CA THR A 142 3.04 1.51 -5.83
C THR A 142 4.28 1.04 -6.59
N ALA A 143 4.35 1.44 -7.86
CA ALA A 143 5.49 1.20 -8.74
C ALA A 143 5.79 2.46 -9.57
N PRO A 144 6.41 3.50 -8.97
CA PRO A 144 6.89 4.64 -9.72
C PRO A 144 7.95 4.19 -10.73
N ALA A 145 7.99 4.88 -11.87
CA ALA A 145 8.99 4.61 -12.89
C ALA A 145 10.38 5.03 -12.42
N LYS A 146 11.39 4.20 -12.71
CA LYS A 146 12.76 4.56 -12.42
C LYS A 146 13.16 5.79 -13.25
N ASN A 147 13.56 6.88 -12.58
CA ASN A 147 13.95 8.17 -13.17
C ASN A 147 12.83 9.02 -13.80
N GLY A 148 11.55 8.73 -13.49
CA GLY A 148 10.43 9.55 -14.02
C GLY A 148 10.26 9.45 -15.54
N SER A 149 10.58 8.28 -16.12
CA SER A 149 10.32 8.00 -17.54
C SER A 149 8.83 7.78 -17.83
N ASP A 150 8.03 7.53 -16.80
CA ASP A 150 6.59 7.27 -16.81
C ASP A 150 5.98 7.77 -15.47
N PRO A 151 4.68 8.16 -15.42
CA PRO A 151 4.03 8.58 -14.19
C PRO A 151 4.06 7.51 -13.08
N GLY A 152 4.09 6.23 -13.43
CA GLY A 152 4.07 5.09 -12.50
C GLY A 152 2.70 4.43 -12.38
N PHE A 153 2.64 3.39 -11.56
CA PHE A 153 1.44 2.58 -11.34
C PHE A 153 1.07 2.46 -9.87
N LEU A 154 -0.23 2.27 -9.64
CA LEU A 154 -0.79 1.76 -8.39
C LEU A 154 -1.35 0.37 -8.68
N TYR A 155 -0.95 -0.60 -7.89
CA TYR A 155 -1.44 -1.97 -7.92
C TYR A 155 -2.31 -2.21 -6.70
N ILE A 156 -3.49 -2.80 -6.90
CA ILE A 156 -4.32 -3.30 -5.81
C ILE A 156 -4.31 -4.81 -5.87
N PHE A 157 -4.00 -5.45 -4.75
CA PHE A 157 -4.19 -6.87 -4.59
C PHE A 157 -5.18 -7.11 -3.46
N TYR A 158 -6.11 -8.01 -3.72
CA TYR A 158 -7.18 -8.31 -2.78
C TYR A 158 -6.80 -9.44 -1.87
N GLY A 159 -7.24 -9.39 -0.62
CA GLY A 159 -7.21 -10.55 0.25
C GLY A 159 -8.24 -11.57 -0.22
N GLY A 160 -7.97 -12.85 -0.04
CA GLY A 160 -8.95 -13.87 -0.43
C GLY A 160 -8.44 -15.31 -0.43
N PRO A 161 -9.32 -16.25 -0.80
CA PRO A 161 -8.96 -17.65 -1.05
C PRO A 161 -7.88 -17.80 -2.11
N ILE A 162 -6.87 -18.61 -1.82
CA ILE A 162 -5.75 -18.85 -2.75
C ILE A 162 -5.67 -20.34 -3.11
N GLY A 163 -5.16 -20.62 -4.31
CA GLY A 163 -5.02 -22.01 -4.79
C GLY A 163 -6.34 -22.77 -4.98
N GLY A 164 -7.46 -22.06 -5.15
CA GLY A 164 -8.79 -22.67 -5.26
C GLY A 164 -9.28 -23.33 -3.97
N ASN A 165 -8.67 -23.00 -2.83
CA ASN A 165 -9.02 -23.53 -1.52
C ASN A 165 -9.57 -22.43 -0.61
N SER A 166 -10.88 -22.42 -0.36
CA SER A 166 -11.54 -21.44 0.51
C SER A 166 -11.11 -21.52 1.99
N ALA A 167 -10.48 -22.61 2.42
CA ALA A 167 -9.94 -22.71 3.79
C ALA A 167 -8.58 -22.02 3.95
N GLN A 168 -8.08 -21.40 2.87
CA GLN A 168 -6.71 -21.00 2.77
C GLN A 168 -6.64 -19.59 2.19
N LEU A 169 -6.42 -18.62 3.08
CA LEU A 169 -6.47 -17.20 2.74
C LEU A 169 -5.06 -16.63 2.51
N GLY A 170 -4.95 -15.64 1.64
CA GLY A 170 -3.72 -14.93 1.30
C GLY A 170 -4.06 -13.79 0.34
N ILE A 171 -3.09 -13.39 -0.48
CA ILE A 171 -3.31 -12.37 -1.49
C ILE A 171 -3.74 -13.04 -2.80
N TYR A 172 -4.87 -12.62 -3.36
CA TYR A 172 -5.46 -13.16 -4.59
C TYR A 172 -4.62 -12.80 -5.82
N GLY A 173 -4.80 -13.56 -6.90
CA GLY A 173 -4.03 -13.38 -8.14
C GLY A 173 -2.77 -14.24 -8.24
N VAL A 174 -2.55 -15.18 -7.31
CA VAL A 174 -1.53 -16.23 -7.42
C VAL A 174 -2.18 -17.61 -7.28
N ALA A 175 -2.01 -18.46 -8.28
CA ALA A 175 -2.74 -19.73 -8.34
C ALA A 175 -2.23 -20.80 -7.36
N ASN A 176 -1.07 -20.63 -6.71
CA ASN A 176 -0.55 -21.55 -5.68
C ASN A 176 0.50 -20.87 -4.77
N TYR A 177 0.69 -21.40 -3.56
CA TYR A 177 1.72 -20.99 -2.57
C TYR A 177 3.14 -20.83 -3.10
N SER A 178 3.48 -21.64 -4.09
CA SER A 178 4.84 -21.75 -4.63
C SER A 178 4.98 -21.15 -6.03
N ALA A 179 3.91 -20.59 -6.59
CA ALA A 179 3.89 -20.10 -7.97
C ALA A 179 3.64 -18.59 -8.01
N THR A 180 4.53 -17.88 -8.69
CA THR A 180 4.24 -16.59 -9.31
C THR A 180 3.39 -16.89 -10.55
N GLU A 181 2.07 -16.90 -10.42
CA GLU A 181 1.21 -16.86 -11.60
C GLU A 181 0.89 -15.41 -11.91
N ASP A 182 1.18 -15.02 -13.15
CA ASP A 182 0.69 -13.79 -13.74
C ASP A 182 -0.84 -13.81 -13.70
N TRP A 183 -1.44 -12.78 -13.09
CA TRP A 183 -2.67 -12.11 -13.51
C TRP A 183 -3.47 -12.94 -14.52
N LYS A 184 -4.44 -13.73 -14.05
CA LYS A 184 -5.23 -14.60 -14.94
C LYS A 184 -5.93 -13.73 -15.98
N ARG A 185 -5.40 -13.71 -17.20
CA ARG A 185 -6.10 -13.19 -18.39
C ARG A 185 -7.32 -14.09 -18.60
N ASP A 186 -8.48 -13.49 -18.84
CA ASP A 186 -9.65 -14.28 -19.26
C ASP A 186 -9.29 -15.10 -20.51
N ASN A 187 -9.86 -16.31 -20.58
CA ASN A 187 -9.62 -17.40 -21.52
C ASN A 187 -9.75 -16.99 -22.99
N GLY A 188 -8.74 -16.29 -23.51
CA GLY A 188 -8.37 -16.28 -24.92
C GLY A 188 -8.79 -15.08 -25.76
N ASN A 189 -9.45 -14.04 -25.22
CA ASN A 189 -9.80 -12.83 -26.02
C ASN A 189 -9.60 -11.48 -25.29
N GLY A 190 -9.27 -11.47 -24.00
CA GLY A 190 -9.04 -10.25 -23.22
C GLY A 190 -7.57 -9.85 -23.17
N GLY A 191 -7.21 -8.71 -23.77
CA GLY A 191 -5.89 -8.10 -23.57
C GLY A 191 -5.75 -7.44 -22.18
N LEU A 192 -4.67 -6.69 -21.93
CA LEU A 192 -4.55 -5.85 -20.71
C LEU A 192 -5.68 -4.81 -20.55
N GLU A 193 -6.47 -4.59 -21.59
CA GLU A 193 -7.62 -3.67 -21.55
C GLU A 193 -8.61 -4.06 -20.46
N ASP A 194 -8.81 -5.35 -20.16
CA ASP A 194 -9.77 -5.79 -19.14
C ASP A 194 -9.32 -5.50 -17.70
N ILE A 195 -8.00 -5.52 -17.45
CA ILE A 195 -7.37 -5.18 -16.16
C ILE A 195 -7.38 -3.67 -15.94
N LEU A 196 -7.21 -2.87 -17.01
CA LEU A 196 -7.19 -1.41 -16.96
C LEU A 196 -8.59 -0.79 -16.95
N LEU A 197 -9.57 -1.43 -17.59
CA LEU A 197 -10.97 -0.99 -17.63
C LEU A 197 -11.81 -1.52 -16.47
N ASN A 198 -11.16 -2.25 -15.55
CA ASN A 198 -11.76 -2.71 -14.31
C ASN A 198 -12.99 -3.64 -14.53
N TRP A 199 -13.02 -4.41 -15.62
CA TRP A 199 -14.16 -5.30 -15.92
C TRP A 199 -14.08 -6.66 -15.24
N GLN A 200 -12.87 -7.12 -14.90
CA GLN A 200 -12.60 -8.39 -14.22
C GLN A 200 -12.90 -8.37 -12.71
N HIS A 201 -13.19 -7.19 -12.19
CA HIS A 201 -13.46 -6.90 -10.77
C HIS A 201 -14.93 -6.86 -10.39
N ARG A 202 -15.83 -7.16 -11.33
CA ARG A 202 -17.27 -7.08 -11.10
C ARG A 202 -17.80 -8.10 -10.10
N ASP A 203 -17.02 -9.15 -9.81
CA ASP A 203 -17.40 -10.19 -8.88
C ASP A 203 -16.51 -10.11 -7.63
N ALA A 204 -17.04 -9.58 -6.54
CA ALA A 204 -16.37 -9.53 -5.25
C ALA A 204 -16.01 -10.93 -4.70
N SER A 205 -16.61 -12.00 -5.21
CA SER A 205 -16.26 -13.37 -4.84
C SER A 205 -15.11 -13.99 -5.66
N ASP A 206 -14.64 -13.28 -6.69
CA ASP A 206 -13.47 -13.63 -7.51
C ASP A 206 -12.61 -12.37 -7.79
N PRO A 207 -12.07 -11.73 -6.73
CA PRO A 207 -11.44 -10.42 -6.87
C PRO A 207 -10.06 -10.56 -7.53
N HIS A 208 -9.92 -10.10 -8.77
CA HIS A 208 -8.63 -10.14 -9.48
C HIS A 208 -7.66 -9.07 -8.94
N PRO A 209 -6.38 -8.98 -9.28
CA PRO A 209 -5.63 -7.75 -8.94
C PRO A 209 -6.02 -6.58 -9.87
N GLN A 210 -5.88 -5.32 -9.44
CA GLN A 210 -6.09 -4.12 -10.28
C GLN A 210 -4.78 -3.40 -10.57
N ILE A 211 -4.73 -2.71 -11.71
CA ILE A 211 -3.69 -1.72 -12.00
C ILE A 211 -4.37 -0.40 -12.32
N ILE A 212 -4.15 0.58 -11.46
CA ILE A 212 -4.59 1.95 -11.65
C ILE A 212 -3.45 2.73 -12.28
N ARG A 213 -3.80 3.40 -13.39
CA ARG A 213 -2.94 4.36 -14.07
C ARG A 213 -3.46 5.76 -13.81
N PRO A 214 -2.61 6.68 -13.35
CA PRO A 214 -3.02 8.06 -13.26
C PRO A 214 -3.17 8.62 -14.67
N SER A 215 -4.30 9.26 -14.96
CA SER A 215 -4.48 10.00 -16.21
C SER A 215 -4.23 11.49 -15.98
N GLY A 216 -3.63 12.17 -16.96
CA GLY A 216 -3.33 13.59 -16.87
C GLY A 216 -2.17 13.96 -15.95
N ILE A 217 -1.38 12.98 -15.51
CA ILE A 217 -0.15 13.18 -14.72
C ILE A 217 1.07 13.11 -15.64
N LEU A 218 2.00 14.04 -15.50
CA LEU A 218 3.25 14.02 -16.27
C LEU A 218 4.24 13.02 -15.69
N ASN A 219 5.15 12.52 -16.53
CA ASN A 219 6.12 11.50 -16.12
C ASN A 219 7.05 11.98 -14.98
N SER A 220 7.28 13.29 -14.89
CA SER A 220 8.10 13.94 -13.86
C SER A 220 7.38 14.19 -12.53
N ASP A 221 6.06 13.96 -12.46
CA ASP A 221 5.25 14.42 -11.33
C ASP A 221 5.25 13.44 -10.14
N TYR A 222 5.85 12.25 -10.32
CA TYR A 222 6.07 11.25 -9.26
C TYR A 222 4.79 10.73 -8.60
N PHE A 223 3.85 10.19 -9.41
CA PHE A 223 2.71 9.46 -8.89
C PHE A 223 3.15 8.18 -8.17
N GLY A 224 2.49 7.86 -7.05
CA GLY A 224 2.76 6.65 -6.29
C GLY A 224 4.05 6.69 -5.46
N TYR A 225 4.60 7.87 -5.18
CA TYR A 225 5.71 8.02 -4.23
C TYR A 225 5.30 7.79 -2.77
N GLY A 226 4.01 7.66 -2.52
CA GLY A 226 3.36 7.31 -1.27
C GLY A 226 1.92 6.90 -1.54
N VAL A 227 1.43 5.97 -0.74
CA VAL A 227 0.05 5.48 -0.73
C VAL A 227 -0.40 5.39 0.72
N SER A 228 -1.67 5.65 1.01
CA SER A 228 -2.27 5.62 2.34
C SER A 228 -3.56 4.82 2.33
N ALA A 229 -3.77 4.06 3.40
CA ALA A 229 -5.08 3.53 3.76
C ALA A 229 -5.97 4.69 4.23
N ALA A 230 -6.88 5.19 3.40
CA ALA A 230 -7.71 6.34 3.79
C ALA A 230 -8.85 5.94 4.74
N GLY A 231 -9.16 4.64 4.86
CA GLY A 231 -10.39 4.20 5.52
C GLY A 231 -11.60 4.44 4.61
N ASP A 232 -12.81 4.18 5.11
CA ASP A 232 -14.06 4.52 4.41
C ASP A 232 -14.32 6.03 4.56
N PHE A 233 -13.74 6.84 3.67
CA PHE A 233 -13.71 8.30 3.76
C PHE A 233 -15.05 8.93 3.38
N ASN A 234 -15.84 8.24 2.55
CA ASN A 234 -17.15 8.72 2.09
C ASN A 234 -18.35 8.01 2.75
N ASN A 235 -18.10 7.07 3.67
CA ASN A 235 -19.10 6.28 4.40
C ASN A 235 -20.03 5.49 3.47
N ASP A 236 -19.48 4.90 2.42
CA ASP A 236 -20.21 4.03 1.51
C ASP A 236 -20.11 2.55 1.88
N GLY A 237 -19.31 2.21 2.89
CA GLY A 237 -19.08 0.86 3.38
C GLY A 237 -17.91 0.14 2.71
N TYR A 238 -17.10 0.85 1.92
CA TYR A 238 -15.87 0.34 1.33
C TYR A 238 -14.69 1.21 1.78
N ASN A 239 -13.54 0.59 2.02
CA ASN A 239 -12.34 1.37 2.30
C ASN A 239 -11.84 2.10 1.03
N ASP A 240 -11.20 3.25 1.24
CA ASP A 240 -10.63 4.10 0.20
C ASP A 240 -9.10 4.18 0.26
N VAL A 241 -8.49 4.64 -0.83
CA VAL A 241 -7.05 4.71 -1.01
C VAL A 241 -6.63 6.11 -1.44
N LEU A 242 -5.66 6.69 -0.74
CA LEU A 242 -5.08 7.98 -1.09
C LEU A 242 -3.68 7.78 -1.67
N VAL A 243 -3.41 8.35 -2.84
CA VAL A 243 -2.09 8.25 -3.50
C VAL A 243 -1.57 9.64 -3.79
N ASN A 244 -0.31 9.89 -3.48
CA ASN A 244 0.30 11.17 -3.82
C ASN A 244 0.86 11.19 -5.25
N VAL A 245 0.99 12.41 -5.75
CA VAL A 245 1.78 12.82 -6.90
C VAL A 245 2.80 13.78 -6.32
N ALA A 246 3.99 13.30 -5.95
CA ALA A 246 4.83 14.02 -4.98
C ALA A 246 5.34 15.39 -5.46
N ALA A 247 5.54 15.57 -6.77
CA ALA A 247 6.05 16.80 -7.36
C ALA A 247 5.22 17.29 -8.56
N GLY A 248 3.94 16.96 -8.62
CA GLY A 248 3.03 17.45 -9.64
C GLY A 248 2.94 18.98 -9.71
N ASP A 249 3.02 19.51 -10.93
CA ASP A 249 2.95 20.94 -11.22
C ASP A 249 1.50 21.48 -11.26
N PHE A 250 0.53 20.60 -11.47
CA PHE A 250 -0.87 20.94 -11.60
C PHE A 250 -1.63 20.70 -10.29
N ASN A 251 -2.33 21.72 -9.81
CA ASN A 251 -3.36 21.54 -8.79
C ASN A 251 -4.67 22.22 -9.20
N ILE A 252 -5.79 21.81 -8.60
CA ILE A 252 -7.10 22.47 -8.77
C ILE A 252 -7.04 23.99 -8.52
N SER A 253 -6.08 24.45 -7.70
CA SER A 253 -5.86 25.86 -7.36
C SER A 253 -4.98 26.63 -8.35
N GLY A 254 -4.42 25.98 -9.39
CA GLY A 254 -3.56 26.60 -10.41
C GLY A 254 -2.27 25.81 -10.69
N ASN A 255 -1.40 26.39 -11.52
CA ASN A 255 -0.10 25.82 -11.86
C ASN A 255 0.96 26.33 -10.88
N LEU A 256 1.47 25.46 -10.02
CA LEU A 256 2.56 25.73 -9.10
C LEU A 256 3.63 24.67 -9.29
N THR A 257 4.87 25.11 -9.51
CA THR A 257 5.99 24.22 -9.79
C THR A 257 6.28 23.30 -8.61
N GLU A 258 6.35 22.00 -8.88
CA GLU A 258 6.72 20.93 -7.97
C GLU A 258 6.03 20.99 -6.61
N THR A 259 4.73 21.25 -6.61
CA THR A 259 3.98 21.26 -5.37
C THR A 259 3.47 19.87 -5.02
N GLY A 260 3.19 19.03 -6.01
CA GLY A 260 2.59 17.73 -5.76
C GLY A 260 1.18 17.82 -5.22
N PHE A 261 0.46 16.72 -5.15
CA PHE A 261 -0.93 16.67 -4.66
C PHE A 261 -1.29 15.24 -4.30
N ALA A 262 -2.52 15.01 -3.84
CA ALA A 262 -3.02 13.66 -3.60
C ALA A 262 -4.31 13.42 -4.38
N ILE A 263 -4.49 12.18 -4.83
CA ILE A 263 -5.68 11.69 -5.50
C ILE A 263 -6.32 10.66 -4.58
N MET A 264 -7.57 10.87 -4.23
CA MET A 264 -8.40 9.88 -3.56
C MET A 264 -8.98 8.93 -4.60
N TYR A 265 -8.84 7.64 -4.36
CA TYR A 265 -9.48 6.57 -5.10
C TYR A 265 -10.45 5.86 -4.16
N PHE A 266 -11.68 5.71 -4.60
CA PHE A 266 -12.71 5.12 -3.76
C PHE A 266 -12.81 3.62 -3.95
N GLY A 267 -13.03 2.91 -2.85
CA GLY A 267 -13.43 1.51 -2.87
C GLY A 267 -14.81 1.32 -3.48
N GLY A 268 -15.22 0.07 -3.64
CA GLY A 268 -16.55 -0.23 -4.13
C GLY A 268 -16.75 -1.67 -4.56
N PRO A 269 -17.99 -2.04 -4.90
CA PRO A 269 -18.33 -3.41 -5.30
C PRO A 269 -17.66 -3.88 -6.59
N ASN A 270 -17.02 -2.98 -7.33
CA ASN A 270 -16.23 -3.29 -8.52
C ASN A 270 -14.76 -2.88 -8.34
N GLY A 271 -14.27 -2.69 -7.12
CA GLY A 271 -12.94 -2.14 -6.85
C GLY A 271 -12.77 -0.68 -7.27
N LEU A 272 -11.52 -0.21 -7.30
CA LEU A 272 -11.20 1.20 -7.58
C LEU A 272 -11.47 1.59 -9.02
N GLN A 273 -11.96 2.82 -9.22
CA GLN A 273 -12.11 3.41 -10.55
C GLN A 273 -10.87 4.18 -10.99
N SER A 274 -10.59 4.12 -12.30
CA SER A 274 -9.69 5.05 -12.98
C SER A 274 -10.47 5.91 -13.96
N ASP A 275 -10.14 7.19 -14.05
CA ASP A 275 -10.69 8.10 -15.07
C ASP A 275 -9.60 8.50 -16.07
N SER A 276 -10.01 8.91 -17.26
CA SER A 276 -9.17 9.40 -18.36
C SER A 276 -8.63 10.82 -18.11
N THR A 277 -9.16 11.52 -17.11
CA THR A 277 -8.71 12.84 -16.66
C THR A 277 -8.77 12.95 -15.15
N ILE A 278 -7.97 13.82 -14.56
CA ILE A 278 -8.06 14.14 -13.12
C ILE A 278 -9.38 14.87 -12.86
N ASN A 279 -10.22 14.32 -11.98
CA ASN A 279 -11.38 15.04 -11.48
C ASN A 279 -10.96 16.02 -10.39
N ILE A 280 -11.48 17.24 -10.48
CA ILE A 280 -11.22 18.32 -9.52
C ILE A 280 -12.37 18.50 -8.52
N ALA A 281 -13.36 17.63 -8.55
CA ALA A 281 -14.45 17.62 -7.58
C ALA A 281 -14.89 16.17 -7.36
N PRO A 282 -15.41 15.84 -6.17
CA PRO A 282 -16.09 14.56 -5.95
C PRO A 282 -17.23 14.39 -6.96
N ASP A 283 -17.24 13.27 -7.67
CA ASP A 283 -18.30 12.89 -8.61
C ASP A 283 -18.73 11.46 -8.29
N CYS A 284 -19.77 11.34 -7.46
CA CYS A 284 -20.33 10.08 -6.98
C CYS A 284 -21.74 9.87 -7.53
N TYR A 285 -22.00 8.67 -8.05
CA TYR A 285 -23.30 8.25 -8.57
C TYR A 285 -23.88 7.16 -7.68
N GLY A 286 -25.17 7.25 -7.33
CA GLY A 286 -25.83 6.28 -6.45
C GLY A 286 -25.87 6.72 -4.98
N SER A 287 -26.17 5.79 -4.07
CA SER A 287 -26.29 6.06 -2.63
C SER A 287 -25.96 4.81 -1.81
N GLY A 288 -25.33 4.99 -0.64
CA GLY A 288 -24.91 3.88 0.23
C GLY A 288 -23.90 2.95 -0.46
N SER A 289 -23.94 1.66 -0.17
CA SER A 289 -23.01 0.66 -0.70
C SER A 289 -23.13 0.35 -2.20
N SER A 290 -23.96 1.11 -2.93
CA SER A 290 -24.02 1.08 -4.40
C SER A 290 -23.50 2.38 -5.01
N ALA A 291 -22.98 3.29 -4.18
CA ALA A 291 -22.31 4.48 -4.65
C ALA A 291 -21.08 4.09 -5.46
N ILE A 292 -20.86 4.82 -6.53
CA ILE A 292 -19.70 4.69 -7.40
C ILE A 292 -19.10 6.07 -7.50
N CYS A 293 -17.93 6.25 -6.92
CA CYS A 293 -17.24 7.53 -6.89
C CYS A 293 -16.03 7.51 -7.80
N LYS A 294 -15.90 8.55 -8.63
CA LYS A 294 -14.71 8.75 -9.46
C LYS A 294 -13.54 9.23 -8.59
N PRO A 295 -12.29 8.86 -8.96
CA PRO A 295 -11.13 9.39 -8.26
C PRO A 295 -11.02 10.89 -8.46
N TYR A 296 -10.64 11.62 -7.42
CA TYR A 296 -10.54 13.07 -7.46
C TYR A 296 -9.31 13.59 -6.72
N GLN A 297 -8.82 14.75 -7.16
CA GLN A 297 -7.73 15.45 -6.53
C GLN A 297 -8.20 16.15 -5.25
N ILE A 298 -7.49 15.90 -4.15
CA ILE A 298 -7.73 16.57 -2.88
C ILE A 298 -7.40 18.06 -3.01
N TYR A 299 -8.36 18.91 -2.65
CA TYR A 299 -8.16 20.36 -2.60
C TYR A 299 -7.26 20.72 -1.41
N LEU A 300 -6.18 21.45 -1.70
CA LEU A 300 -5.24 21.95 -0.70
C LEU A 300 -5.09 23.47 -0.89
N PRO A 301 -5.47 24.30 0.11
CA PRO A 301 -5.40 25.76 0.01
C PRO A 301 -3.99 26.30 0.25
N ASP A 302 -3.77 27.55 -0.14
CA ASP A 302 -2.60 28.37 0.24
C ASP A 302 -1.23 27.71 0.01
N ARG A 303 -1.07 27.07 -1.14
CA ARG A 303 0.16 26.33 -1.49
C ARG A 303 1.21 27.22 -2.13
N GLU A 304 2.46 26.83 -1.99
CA GLU A 304 3.62 27.51 -2.56
C GLU A 304 4.43 26.58 -3.48
N ASN A 305 5.19 27.13 -4.43
CA ASN A 305 6.10 26.36 -5.27
C ASN A 305 7.06 25.51 -4.42
N TYR A 306 7.41 24.33 -4.92
CA TYR A 306 8.33 23.37 -4.30
C TYR A 306 7.83 22.78 -2.97
N GLU A 307 6.51 22.77 -2.73
CA GLU A 307 5.88 22.19 -1.55
C GLU A 307 5.51 20.70 -1.74
N HIS A 308 6.49 19.84 -2.07
CA HIS A 308 6.29 18.41 -2.33
C HIS A 308 5.37 17.72 -1.31
N LEU A 309 4.40 16.94 -1.80
CA LEU A 309 3.39 16.31 -0.95
C LEU A 309 3.72 14.86 -0.62
N TYR A 310 3.53 14.47 0.64
CA TYR A 310 3.71 13.11 1.14
C TYR A 310 2.51 12.67 1.98
N VAL A 311 2.26 11.35 1.94
CA VAL A 311 1.20 10.67 2.70
C VAL A 311 1.80 9.63 3.65
N SER A 312 1.11 9.35 4.75
CA SER A 312 1.41 8.22 5.64
C SER A 312 0.82 6.94 5.08
N PRO A 313 1.46 5.76 5.19
CA PRO A 313 0.87 4.50 4.73
C PRO A 313 -0.33 4.02 5.56
N PHE A 314 -0.59 4.62 6.72
CA PHE A 314 -1.67 4.24 7.62
C PHE A 314 -2.81 5.26 7.61
N ALA A 315 -4.01 4.78 7.92
CA ALA A 315 -5.16 5.63 8.19
C ALA A 315 -4.86 6.62 9.31
N SER A 316 -5.26 7.87 9.10
CA SER A 316 -4.94 8.93 10.05
C SER A 316 -5.87 8.89 11.28
N GLY A 317 -7.06 8.29 11.13
CA GLY A 317 -8.08 8.18 12.18
C GLY A 317 -9.07 9.35 12.12
N ASP A 318 -10.03 9.35 13.04
CA ASP A 318 -11.01 10.43 13.20
C ASP A 318 -10.55 11.37 14.33
N PHE A 319 -10.03 12.55 13.98
CA PHE A 319 -9.53 13.54 14.93
C PHE A 319 -10.61 14.53 15.37
N ASN A 320 -11.67 14.72 14.60
CA ASN A 320 -12.75 15.67 14.93
C ASN A 320 -13.94 15.01 15.65
N GLY A 321 -14.03 13.69 15.64
CA GLY A 321 -15.07 12.89 16.26
C GLY A 321 -16.38 12.81 15.48
N ASP A 322 -16.36 13.02 14.16
CA ASP A 322 -17.57 12.97 13.31
C ASP A 322 -17.93 11.55 12.80
N GLY A 323 -17.06 10.58 13.09
CA GLY A 323 -17.22 9.19 12.71
C GLY A 323 -16.66 8.83 11.35
N LEU A 324 -16.04 9.76 10.62
CA LEU A 324 -15.33 9.51 9.37
C LEU A 324 -13.81 9.58 9.59
N PRO A 325 -13.02 8.80 8.84
CA PRO A 325 -11.58 8.96 8.81
C PRO A 325 -11.18 10.33 8.24
N ASP A 326 -10.26 11.00 8.91
CA ASP A 326 -9.62 12.22 8.42
C ASP A 326 -8.43 11.89 7.50
N ILE A 327 -7.87 12.92 6.87
CA ILE A 327 -6.64 12.83 6.06
C ILE A 327 -5.56 13.75 6.62
N ILE A 328 -4.33 13.22 6.72
CA ILE A 328 -3.13 13.99 7.02
C ILE A 328 -2.14 13.94 5.84
N LEU A 329 -1.69 15.11 5.41
CA LEU A 329 -0.68 15.27 4.35
C LEU A 329 0.47 16.15 4.80
N GLY A 330 1.69 15.73 4.51
CA GLY A 330 2.89 16.54 4.71
C GLY A 330 3.29 17.26 3.44
N GLY A 331 3.30 18.59 3.44
CA GLY A 331 3.86 19.42 2.37
C GLY A 331 5.28 19.86 2.74
N ARG A 332 6.31 19.15 2.28
CA ARG A 332 7.71 19.53 2.54
C ARG A 332 8.11 20.64 1.57
N GLY A 333 8.87 21.63 2.01
CA GLY A 333 9.49 22.60 1.10
C GLY A 333 9.04 24.04 1.26
N ARG A 334 7.88 24.26 1.88
CA ARG A 334 7.36 25.61 2.19
C ARG A 334 8.37 26.43 2.98
N SER A 335 8.53 27.71 2.62
CA SER A 335 9.37 28.63 3.40
C SER A 335 8.66 29.06 4.68
N HIS A 336 9.43 29.31 5.74
CA HIS A 336 8.85 29.81 6.98
C HIS A 336 8.31 31.23 6.77
N PRO A 337 7.12 31.59 7.28
CA PRO A 337 6.55 32.93 7.11
C PRO A 337 7.44 34.08 7.61
N SER A 338 8.36 33.80 8.55
CA SER A 338 9.33 34.80 9.02
C SER A 338 10.46 35.11 8.03
N GLY A 339 10.60 34.32 6.95
CA GLY A 339 11.72 34.40 6.01
C GLY A 339 13.07 33.91 6.55
N GLN A 340 13.11 33.37 7.78
CA GLN A 340 14.36 32.96 8.45
C GLN A 340 14.75 31.49 8.21
N ALA A 341 13.83 30.69 7.66
CA ALA A 341 14.10 29.31 7.30
C ALA A 341 13.45 28.99 5.96
N TYR A 342 14.21 28.34 5.08
CA TYR A 342 13.78 27.86 3.79
C TYR A 342 13.52 26.34 3.95
N SER A 343 12.34 25.85 3.55
CA SER A 343 11.93 24.43 3.70
C SER A 343 11.51 24.00 5.12
N THR A 344 10.65 24.76 5.81
CA THR A 344 10.01 24.33 7.06
C THR A 344 8.83 23.40 6.86
N GLY A 345 8.23 23.41 5.66
CA GLY A 345 7.08 22.58 5.32
C GLY A 345 5.77 23.03 5.99
N VAL A 346 4.71 22.28 5.72
CA VAL A 346 3.35 22.45 6.22
C VAL A 346 2.70 21.09 6.44
N LEU A 347 1.72 21.03 7.34
CA LEU A 347 0.86 19.87 7.54
C LEU A 347 -0.56 20.27 7.15
N TYR A 348 -1.20 19.50 6.28
CA TYR A 348 -2.62 19.61 6.01
C TYR A 348 -3.35 18.54 6.81
N VAL A 349 -4.39 18.95 7.54
CA VAL A 349 -5.33 18.06 8.21
C VAL A 349 -6.69 18.37 7.62
N ILE A 350 -7.32 17.37 7.02
CA ILE A 350 -8.61 17.46 6.37
C ILE A 350 -9.57 16.62 7.18
N TYR A 351 -10.66 17.24 7.57
CA TYR A 351 -11.79 16.64 8.27
C TYR A 351 -12.96 16.50 7.31
#